data_AF-A0A2S7PIY8-F1
#
_entry.id   AF-A0A2S7PIY8-F1
#
_cell.length_a   1.000
_cell.length_b   1.000
_cell.length_c   1.000
_cell.angle_alpha   90.00
_cell.angle_beta   90.00
_cell.angle_gamma   90.00
#
_symmetry.space_group_name_H-M   'P 1'
#
loop_
_entity.id
_entity.type
_entity.pdbx_description
1 polymer ?
#
loop_
_entity_poly.entity_id
_entity_poly.type
_entity_poly.pdbx_seq_one_letter_code
_entity_poly.pdbx_strand_id
1 'polypeptide(L)'
;MNYLDDDDDEKEEGISRSRLHPHEARSHFAPAQIDARDVDFSDRVTAKRKSYKTSTRRQRKDGTEEFGDFSDEEDGESLDRKLARLRREIEEVKEEYGKRNAEKNATDEDGKVTGDEDDITALSNLLDGISTDQTGQAMTAGAKLAKDLGTGIKASGPPQVSQGSAEPSTYTITYAPTYQQSHALAKAADFDCRLALLERVLGLNSTIDAADNTKPIIPTLDILQRQVFLLTESTPSSLDSISRRVRTLTQEAERLEESRKNAKAAQDALRSAGGEVSGEDDEDSEQISKINALYGTLPTIENLAPLLPSLLDRLRSLRAIHADAATASENLERVERKQADMANEIKKWREGLGKVEEVMKQGEEMIGGNMKVVEGWVKDLEEKMSKL
;
A
#
# COMPACT_ATOMS: atom_id res chain seq x y z
N MET A 1 5.11 16.70 -34.89
CA MET A 1 4.62 15.60 -35.74
C MET A 1 3.17 15.39 -35.32
N ASN A 2 2.25 16.05 -36.00
CA ASN A 2 0.81 16.03 -35.70
C ASN A 2 0.24 14.77 -36.36
N TYR A 3 -0.18 13.79 -35.57
CA TYR A 3 -1.07 12.75 -36.07
C TYR A 3 -2.48 13.31 -35.95
N LEU A 4 -3.04 13.69 -37.11
CA LEU A 4 -4.48 13.79 -37.29
C LEU A 4 -5.01 12.36 -37.23
N ASP A 5 -5.79 12.05 -36.20
CA ASP A 5 -6.74 10.94 -36.23
C ASP A 5 -8.04 11.52 -36.79
N ASP A 6 -8.18 11.41 -38.11
CA ASP A 6 -9.47 11.44 -38.78
C ASP A 6 -10.18 10.13 -38.43
N ASP A 7 -10.96 10.13 -37.34
CA ASP A 7 -11.96 9.09 -37.09
C ASP A 7 -13.30 9.56 -37.66
N ASP A 8 -13.70 8.85 -38.71
CA ASP A 8 -15.02 8.86 -39.35
C ASP A 8 -16.15 8.57 -38.34
N ASP A 9 -16.59 9.60 -37.61
CA ASP A 9 -17.89 9.55 -36.93
C ASP A 9 -18.98 9.94 -37.94
N GLU A 10 -19.73 8.93 -38.38
CA GLU A 10 -21.06 9.08 -38.97
C GLU A 10 -21.84 10.14 -38.20
N LYS A 11 -22.00 11.31 -38.82
CA LYS A 11 -22.66 12.47 -38.25
C LYS A 11 -24.15 12.18 -38.12
N GLU A 12 -24.56 11.56 -37.01
CA GLU A 12 -25.89 11.82 -36.47
C GLU A 12 -25.94 13.31 -36.10
N GLU A 13 -26.58 14.11 -36.95
CA GLU A 13 -26.68 15.56 -36.84
C GLU A 13 -27.27 15.96 -35.46
N GLY A 14 -26.40 16.39 -34.55
CA GLY A 14 -26.81 17.02 -33.28
C GLY A 14 -26.15 16.48 -32.01
N ILE A 15 -25.41 15.37 -32.06
CA ILE A 15 -24.77 14.79 -30.86
C ILE A 15 -23.24 14.77 -31.03
N SER A 16 -22.55 15.64 -30.29
CA SER A 16 -21.09 15.62 -30.19
C SER A 16 -20.65 14.48 -29.24
N ARG A 17 -20.03 13.44 -29.80
CA ARG A 17 -19.47 12.30 -29.04
C ARG A 17 -17.98 12.51 -28.76
N SER A 18 -17.62 13.59 -28.06
CA SER A 18 -16.23 13.78 -27.64
C SER A 18 -15.83 12.68 -26.65
N ARG A 19 -14.81 11.90 -26.97
CA ARG A 19 -14.21 10.92 -26.04
C ARG A 19 -13.65 11.68 -24.83
N LEU A 20 -14.03 11.27 -23.63
CA LEU A 20 -13.47 11.83 -22.41
C LEU A 20 -12.06 11.28 -22.24
N HIS A 21 -11.04 12.15 -22.23
CA HIS A 21 -9.65 11.79 -21.90
C HIS A 21 -9.33 12.24 -20.46
N PRO A 22 -9.51 11.39 -19.43
CA PRO A 22 -9.42 11.82 -18.03
C PRO A 22 -8.01 12.25 -17.63
N HIS A 23 -6.98 11.70 -18.28
CA HIS A 23 -5.59 12.06 -18.01
C HIS A 23 -5.26 13.46 -18.53
N GLU A 24 -5.68 13.78 -19.76
CA GLU A 24 -5.52 15.12 -20.34
C GLU A 24 -6.33 16.15 -19.55
N ALA A 25 -7.60 15.85 -19.26
CA ALA A 25 -8.43 16.67 -18.39
C ALA A 25 -7.77 16.89 -17.02
N ARG A 26 -7.24 15.83 -16.39
CA ARG A 26 -6.51 15.95 -15.11
C ARG A 26 -5.32 16.89 -15.23
N SER A 27 -4.54 16.83 -16.32
CA SER A 27 -3.41 17.72 -16.51
C SER A 27 -3.83 19.19 -16.65
N HIS A 28 -4.99 19.46 -17.27
CA HIS A 28 -5.55 20.80 -17.38
C HIS A 28 -6.04 21.36 -16.03
N PHE A 29 -6.64 20.52 -15.18
CA PHE A 29 -7.22 20.96 -13.90
C PHE A 29 -6.27 20.83 -12.70
N ALA A 30 -5.21 20.02 -12.77
CA ALA A 30 -4.23 19.85 -11.70
C ALA A 30 -3.59 21.15 -11.16
N PRO A 31 -3.22 22.16 -12.00
CA PRO A 31 -2.63 23.39 -11.49
C PRO A 31 -3.65 24.37 -10.89
N ALA A 32 -4.94 24.21 -11.16
CA ALA A 32 -5.98 25.09 -10.64
C ALA A 32 -6.44 24.61 -9.27
N GLN A 33 -6.09 25.35 -8.21
CA GLN A 33 -6.60 25.12 -6.86
C GLN A 33 -7.60 26.23 -6.49
N ILE A 34 -8.72 25.84 -5.90
CA ILE A 34 -9.80 26.75 -5.51
C ILE A 34 -9.97 26.65 -4.00
N ASP A 35 -9.78 27.76 -3.29
CA ASP A 35 -10.09 27.84 -1.87
C ASP A 35 -11.47 28.47 -1.68
N ALA A 36 -12.37 27.69 -1.06
CA ALA A 36 -13.75 28.05 -0.82
C ALA A 36 -14.11 28.12 0.67
N ARG A 37 -13.13 28.06 1.59
CA ARG A 37 -13.39 27.97 3.04
C ARG A 37 -14.11 29.17 3.63
N ASP A 38 -13.86 30.37 3.10
CA ASP A 38 -14.44 31.62 3.59
C ASP A 38 -15.50 32.22 2.66
N VAL A 39 -16.05 31.43 1.72
CA VAL A 39 -17.00 31.92 0.72
C VAL A 39 -18.42 31.87 1.26
N ASP A 40 -19.14 32.99 1.16
CA ASP A 40 -20.54 33.07 1.53
C ASP A 40 -21.39 33.12 0.24
N PHE A 41 -22.06 32.01 -0.06
CA PHE A 41 -23.01 31.91 -1.17
C PHE A 41 -24.42 32.34 -0.79
N SER A 42 -24.64 32.73 0.47
CA SER A 42 -25.90 33.37 0.83
C SER A 42 -25.94 34.73 0.15
N ASP A 43 -26.92 34.94 -0.72
CA ASP A 43 -27.12 36.14 -1.55
C ASP A 43 -27.55 37.35 -0.70
N ARG A 44 -26.85 37.59 0.40
CA ARG A 44 -27.10 38.64 1.37
C ARG A 44 -26.44 39.92 0.88
N VAL A 45 -27.27 40.81 0.33
CA VAL A 45 -26.87 42.13 -0.22
C VAL A 45 -26.25 43.06 0.82
N THR A 46 -26.33 42.75 2.12
CA THR A 46 -25.86 43.61 3.23
C THR A 46 -24.40 43.39 3.64
N ALA A 47 -23.75 42.31 3.19
CA ALA A 47 -22.36 42.01 3.53
C ALA A 47 -21.45 42.09 2.31
N LYS A 48 -20.17 42.43 2.51
CA LYS A 48 -19.16 42.37 1.44
C LYS A 48 -19.11 40.94 0.90
N ARG A 49 -19.39 40.75 -0.39
CA ARG A 49 -19.40 39.44 -1.05
C ARG A 49 -18.02 38.79 -0.87
N LYS A 50 -17.96 37.69 -0.11
CA LYS A 50 -16.76 36.86 -0.02
C LYS A 50 -16.79 35.89 -1.19
N SER A 51 -15.93 36.09 -2.19
CA SER A 51 -15.80 35.21 -3.35
C SER A 51 -14.74 34.13 -3.10
N TYR A 52 -14.81 33.03 -3.86
CA TYR A 52 -13.75 32.02 -3.88
C TYR A 52 -12.44 32.63 -4.40
N LYS A 53 -11.32 32.12 -3.89
CA LYS A 53 -9.98 32.48 -4.38
C LYS A 53 -9.47 31.35 -5.28
N THR A 54 -9.08 31.70 -6.50
CA THR A 54 -8.42 30.76 -7.42
C THR A 54 -6.93 31.02 -7.42
N SER A 55 -6.13 30.03 -7.06
CA SER A 55 -4.68 30.08 -7.22
C SER A 55 -4.26 29.09 -8.29
N THR A 56 -3.55 29.55 -9.32
CA THR A 56 -2.96 28.67 -10.33
C THR A 56 -1.50 28.42 -9.99
N ARG A 57 -1.14 27.17 -9.72
CA ARG A 57 0.25 26.75 -9.52
C ARG A 57 0.94 26.68 -10.87
N ARG A 58 1.84 27.62 -11.18
CA ARG A 58 2.68 27.56 -12.38
C ARG A 58 4.10 27.12 -11.99
N GLN A 59 4.51 25.94 -12.45
CA GLN A 59 5.93 25.57 -12.42
C GLN A 59 6.66 26.35 -13.51
N ARG A 60 7.70 27.10 -13.14
CA ARG A 60 8.66 27.63 -14.11
C ARG A 60 9.60 26.51 -14.57
N LYS A 61 10.26 26.73 -15.71
CA LYS A 61 11.24 25.81 -16.32
C LYS A 61 12.45 25.49 -15.40
N ASP A 62 12.62 26.26 -14.32
CA ASP A 62 13.69 26.15 -13.33
C ASP A 62 13.28 25.38 -12.05
N GLY A 63 12.07 24.81 -12.01
CA GLY A 63 11.60 23.98 -10.89
C GLY A 63 11.21 24.74 -9.62
N THR A 64 11.38 26.06 -9.57
CA THR A 64 10.92 26.89 -8.46
C THR A 64 9.40 27.05 -8.49
N GLU A 65 8.75 26.73 -7.36
CA GLU A 65 7.30 26.83 -7.20
C GLU A 65 6.92 28.26 -6.80
N GLU A 66 6.18 28.96 -7.66
CA GLU A 66 5.69 30.32 -7.40
C GLU A 66 4.24 30.23 -6.90
N PHE A 67 4.00 30.63 -5.65
CA PHE A 67 2.67 30.72 -5.05
C PHE A 67 2.25 32.19 -5.01
N GLY A 68 1.23 32.58 -5.77
CA GLY A 68 0.76 33.98 -5.73
C GLY A 68 -0.40 34.29 -6.66
N ASP A 69 -1.26 35.20 -6.21
CA ASP A 69 -2.23 35.92 -7.03
C ASP A 69 -1.48 37.06 -7.73
N PHE A 70 -1.24 36.94 -9.04
CA PHE A 70 -0.47 37.93 -9.81
C PHE A 70 -1.29 39.15 -10.23
N SER A 71 -2.41 39.41 -9.55
CA SER A 71 -3.22 40.60 -9.79
C SER A 71 -2.70 41.78 -8.95
N ASP A 72 -1.79 42.55 -9.57
CA ASP A 72 -1.60 44.00 -9.35
C ASP A 72 -1.40 44.46 -7.90
N GLU A 73 -0.19 44.28 -7.37
CA GLU A 73 0.39 45.18 -6.36
C GLU A 73 1.92 45.01 -6.37
N GLU A 74 2.58 45.98 -7.03
CA GLU A 74 3.85 46.60 -6.64
C GLU A 74 4.91 45.70 -5.98
N ASP A 75 6.02 45.49 -6.70
CA ASP A 75 7.24 44.77 -6.30
C ASP A 75 7.69 45.05 -4.85
N GLY A 76 7.10 44.35 -3.88
CA GLY A 76 7.64 44.21 -2.54
C GLY A 76 8.94 43.41 -2.64
N GLU A 77 10.06 44.01 -2.24
CA GLU A 77 11.37 43.34 -2.23
C GLU A 77 11.25 41.93 -1.62
N SER A 78 11.69 40.90 -2.34
CA SER A 78 11.69 39.53 -1.83
C SER A 78 12.40 39.45 -0.48
N LEU A 79 11.93 38.56 0.42
CA LEU A 79 12.46 38.44 1.78
C LEU A 79 13.99 38.23 1.78
N ASP A 80 14.51 37.48 0.82
CA ASP A 80 15.94 37.25 0.63
C ASP A 80 16.70 38.55 0.29
N ARG A 81 16.10 39.40 -0.56
CA ARG A 81 16.67 40.70 -0.91
C ARG A 81 16.63 41.66 0.28
N LYS A 82 15.58 41.60 1.10
CA LYS A 82 15.46 42.35 2.35
C LYS A 82 16.50 41.91 3.38
N LEU A 83 16.74 40.60 3.53
CA LEU A 83 17.78 40.05 4.41
C LEU A 83 19.19 40.45 3.96
N ALA A 84 19.46 40.39 2.65
CA ALA A 84 20.74 40.82 2.10
C ALA A 84 21.00 42.32 2.31
N ARG A 85 19.97 43.16 2.17
CA ARG A 85 20.06 44.59 2.48
C ARG A 85 20.34 44.81 3.97
N LEU A 86 19.57 44.19 4.87
CA LEU A 86 19.75 44.34 6.31
C LEU A 86 21.13 43.87 6.77
N ARG A 87 21.67 42.80 6.19
CA ARG A 87 23.05 42.36 6.44
C ARG A 87 24.05 43.45 6.09
N ARG A 88 23.90 44.09 4.93
CA ARG A 88 24.78 45.18 4.50
C ARG A 88 24.65 46.41 5.40
N GLU A 89 23.43 46.77 5.78
CA GLU A 89 23.18 47.90 6.70
C GLU A 89 23.78 47.64 8.09
N ILE A 90 23.67 46.41 8.62
CA ILE A 90 24.27 46.04 9.91
C ILE A 90 25.80 46.03 9.83
N GLU A 91 26.37 45.58 8.71
CA GLU A 91 27.82 45.58 8.50
C GLU A 91 28.37 47.02 8.36
N GLU A 92 27.63 47.90 7.69
CA GLU A 92 27.93 49.34 7.61
C GLU A 92 27.86 50.00 9.00
N VAL A 93 26.82 49.72 9.79
CA VAL A 93 26.70 50.20 11.17
C VAL A 93 27.84 49.69 12.05
N LYS A 94 28.27 48.44 11.89
CA LYS A 94 29.41 47.86 12.60
C LYS A 94 30.73 48.57 12.24
N GLU A 95 30.94 48.89 10.96
CA GLU A 95 32.13 49.63 10.53
C GLU A 95 32.13 51.09 11.04
N GLU A 96 30.99 51.78 11.01
CA GLU A 96 30.85 53.13 11.55
C GLU A 96 31.11 53.16 13.07
N TYR A 97 30.58 52.17 13.78
CA TYR A 97 30.81 52.03 15.21
C TYR A 97 32.29 51.76 15.52
N GLY A 98 32.94 50.88 14.75
CA GLY A 98 34.37 50.60 14.88
C GLY A 98 35.26 51.82 14.61
N LYS A 99 34.93 52.64 13.61
CA LYS A 99 35.62 53.92 13.33
C LYS A 99 35.45 54.91 14.47
N ARG A 100 34.23 55.05 15.01
CA ARG A 100 33.93 55.95 16.13
C ARG A 100 34.61 55.49 17.42
N ASN A 101 34.74 54.18 17.64
CA ASN A 101 35.48 53.62 18.77
C ASN A 101 37.00 53.87 18.60
N ALA A 102 37.55 53.70 17.39
CA ALA A 102 38.95 54.03 17.10
C ALA A 102 39.27 55.52 17.26
N GLU A 103 38.36 56.42 16.90
CA GLU A 103 38.51 57.87 17.10
C GLU A 103 38.41 58.27 18.59
N LYS A 104 37.51 57.65 19.35
CA LYS A 104 37.39 57.86 20.81
C LYS A 104 38.61 57.36 21.58
N ASN A 105 39.17 56.22 21.18
CA ASN A 105 40.40 55.67 21.78
C ASN A 105 41.64 56.55 21.55
N ALA A 106 41.58 57.52 20.63
CA ALA A 106 42.66 58.47 20.38
C ALA A 106 42.54 59.77 21.20
N THR A 107 41.43 60.01 21.91
CA THR A 107 41.17 61.33 22.53
C THR A 107 40.88 61.39 24.02
N ASP A 108 40.56 60.32 24.77
CA ASP A 108 40.58 60.37 26.26
C ASP A 108 40.48 58.97 26.92
N GLU A 109 41.21 58.79 28.04
CA GLU A 109 41.04 57.70 29.01
C GLU A 109 39.83 58.00 29.93
N ASP A 110 38.63 57.53 29.57
CA ASP A 110 37.58 57.02 30.47
C ASP A 110 36.23 56.99 29.73
N GLY A 111 35.64 55.80 29.57
CA GLY A 111 34.29 55.69 29.04
C GLY A 111 33.93 54.31 28.54
N LYS A 112 33.30 53.51 29.40
CA LYS A 112 32.70 52.21 29.11
C LYS A 112 31.66 52.32 27.96
N VAL A 113 32.03 51.88 26.75
CA VAL A 113 31.10 51.74 25.61
C VAL A 113 31.11 50.30 25.08
N THR A 114 31.03 49.32 25.98
CA THR A 114 31.04 47.89 25.62
C THR A 114 29.66 47.31 25.35
N GLY A 115 28.57 48.03 25.68
CA GLY A 115 27.19 47.52 25.52
C GLY A 115 26.75 47.45 24.05
N ASP A 116 26.97 48.52 23.29
CA ASP A 116 26.40 48.61 21.95
C ASP A 116 27.15 47.71 20.92
N GLU A 117 28.43 47.38 21.15
CA GLU A 117 29.16 46.39 20.32
C GLU A 117 28.63 44.97 20.54
N ASP A 118 28.32 44.63 21.80
CA ASP A 118 27.73 43.34 22.16
C ASP A 118 26.31 43.21 21.56
N ASP A 119 25.54 44.30 21.51
CA ASP A 119 24.22 44.33 20.88
C ASP A 119 24.27 44.20 19.35
N ILE A 120 25.22 44.88 18.68
CA ILE A 120 25.42 44.75 17.21
C ILE A 120 25.88 43.34 16.84
N THR A 121 26.76 42.73 17.65
CA THR A 121 27.20 41.35 17.43
C THR A 121 26.09 40.34 17.70
N ALA A 122 25.26 40.54 18.72
CA ALA A 122 24.06 39.74 18.98
C ALA A 122 23.07 39.83 17.81
N LEU A 123 22.84 41.02 17.25
CA LEU A 123 21.96 41.21 16.09
C LEU A 123 22.48 40.48 14.85
N SER A 124 23.80 40.50 14.62
CA SER A 124 24.42 39.76 13.50
C SER A 124 24.29 38.24 13.66
N ASN A 125 24.43 37.73 14.88
CA ASN A 125 24.27 36.31 15.18
C ASN A 125 22.81 35.85 15.04
N LEU A 126 21.85 36.70 15.41
CA LEU A 126 20.42 36.41 15.23
C LEU A 126 20.03 36.40 13.74
N LEU A 127 20.56 37.34 12.95
CA LEU A 127 20.33 37.37 11.50
C LEU A 127 20.97 36.16 10.79
N ASP A 128 22.16 35.74 11.23
CA ASP A 128 22.83 34.54 10.71
C ASP A 128 22.07 33.26 11.07
N GLY A 129 21.51 33.18 12.28
CA GLY A 129 20.60 32.10 12.69
C GLY A 129 19.37 32.00 11.77
N ILE A 130 18.70 33.12 11.52
CA ILE A 130 17.52 33.17 10.62
C ILE A 130 17.90 32.82 9.17
N SER A 131 19.09 33.24 8.71
CA SER A 131 19.61 32.85 7.40
C SER A 131 19.89 31.35 7.32
N THR A 132 20.49 30.75 8.35
CA THR A 132 20.81 29.31 8.34
C THR A 132 19.56 28.43 8.36
N ASP A 133 18.48 28.89 8.98
CA ASP A 133 17.17 28.24 8.95
C ASP A 133 16.52 28.32 7.56
N GLN A 134 16.82 29.36 6.77
CA GLN A 134 16.32 29.51 5.39
C GLN A 134 17.21 28.85 4.32
N THR A 135 18.54 28.92 4.46
CA THR A 135 19.52 28.32 3.52
C THR A 135 19.90 26.88 3.89
N GLY A 136 19.19 26.28 4.85
CA GLY A 136 19.54 25.00 5.46
C GLY A 136 19.26 23.78 4.59
N GLN A 137 20.24 23.41 3.75
CA GLN A 137 20.55 22.00 3.55
C GLN A 137 20.63 21.32 4.91
N ALA A 138 19.67 20.42 5.14
CA ALA A 138 19.45 19.76 6.40
C ALA A 138 20.65 18.89 6.83
N MET A 139 21.51 19.42 7.70
CA MET A 139 22.08 18.59 8.76
C MET A 139 20.94 18.30 9.73
N THR A 140 20.14 17.29 9.38
CA THR A 140 18.96 16.86 10.14
C THR A 140 19.35 16.68 11.61
N ALA A 141 18.48 17.07 12.54
CA ALA A 141 18.71 16.88 13.97
C ALA A 141 19.12 15.41 14.30
N GLY A 142 18.66 14.44 13.49
CA GLY A 142 19.07 13.04 13.56
C GLY A 142 20.55 12.77 13.24
N ALA A 143 21.18 13.53 12.34
CA ALA A 143 22.61 13.39 12.05
C ALA A 143 23.48 13.89 13.23
N LYS A 144 23.03 14.94 13.93
CA LYS A 144 23.69 15.43 15.15
C LYS A 144 23.54 14.42 16.29
N LEU A 145 22.34 13.85 16.46
CA LEU A 145 22.02 12.86 17.49
C LEU A 145 22.74 11.51 17.27
N ALA A 146 22.87 11.06 16.01
CA ALA A 146 23.60 9.84 15.66
C ALA A 146 25.11 9.96 15.93
N LYS A 147 25.67 11.17 15.76
CA LYS A 147 27.06 11.45 16.09
C LYS A 147 27.28 11.43 17.62
N ASP A 148 26.39 12.06 18.37
CA ASP A 148 26.44 12.10 19.85
C ASP A 148 26.22 10.71 20.50
N LEU A 149 25.42 9.84 19.90
CA LEU A 149 25.26 8.45 20.33
C LEU A 149 26.47 7.57 19.94
N GLY A 150 27.06 7.82 18.76
CA GLY A 150 28.22 7.08 18.27
C GLY A 150 29.52 7.38 19.02
N THR A 151 29.66 8.60 19.55
CA THR A 151 30.75 8.98 20.45
C THR A 151 30.24 9.03 21.88
N GLY A 152 30.14 7.86 22.50
CA GLY A 152 29.59 7.64 23.84
C GLY A 152 29.77 8.84 24.78
N ILE A 153 28.63 9.37 25.23
CA ILE A 153 28.41 10.47 26.17
C ILE A 153 29.62 10.67 27.11
N LYS A 154 30.51 11.59 26.75
CA LYS A 154 31.46 12.20 27.69
C LYS A 154 30.94 13.58 28.05
N ALA A 155 29.89 13.59 28.87
CA ALA A 155 29.49 14.80 29.57
C ALA A 155 30.57 15.13 30.61
N SER A 156 31.25 16.26 30.43
CA SER A 156 32.14 16.84 31.44
C SER A 156 31.33 17.24 32.68
N GLY A 157 31.28 16.34 33.65
CA GLY A 157 30.89 16.56 35.04
C GLY A 157 31.91 15.89 35.98
N PRO A 158 32.02 16.29 37.26
CA PRO A 158 33.10 15.84 38.14
C PRO A 158 33.09 14.32 38.33
N PRO A 159 34.25 13.68 38.58
CA PRO A 159 34.43 12.24 38.44
C PRO A 159 33.61 11.49 39.49
N GLN A 160 32.48 10.91 39.08
CA GLN A 160 31.86 9.86 39.86
C GLN A 160 32.64 8.57 39.65
N VAL A 161 33.11 8.05 40.78
CA VAL A 161 33.79 6.79 40.94
C VAL A 161 32.96 5.67 40.31
N SER A 162 33.63 4.88 39.48
CA SER A 162 33.13 3.64 38.90
C SER A 162 32.46 2.75 39.96
N GLN A 163 31.14 2.61 39.88
CA GLN A 163 30.40 1.53 40.50
C GLN A 163 29.83 0.63 39.41
N GLY A 164 30.16 -0.67 39.51
CA GLY A 164 29.30 -1.76 39.08
C GLY A 164 29.36 -2.14 37.60
N SER A 165 30.18 -3.14 37.28
CA SER A 165 29.86 -4.06 36.19
C SER A 165 28.54 -4.78 36.53
N ALA A 166 27.44 -4.45 35.87
CA ALA A 166 26.27 -5.32 35.58
C ALA A 166 24.98 -4.53 35.25
N GLU A 167 25.01 -3.64 34.26
CA GLU A 167 23.76 -3.26 33.58
C GLU A 167 23.83 -3.78 32.13
N PRO A 168 23.00 -4.76 31.74
CA PRO A 168 22.95 -5.17 30.34
C PRO A 168 22.36 -4.00 29.54
N SER A 169 23.14 -3.49 28.59
CA SER A 169 22.66 -2.55 27.58
C SER A 169 21.38 -3.12 26.95
N THR A 170 20.24 -2.59 27.34
CA THR A 170 18.93 -3.07 26.90
C THR A 170 18.64 -2.42 25.55
N TYR A 171 18.85 -3.18 24.48
CA TYR A 171 18.43 -2.77 23.14
C TYR A 171 16.92 -2.98 23.03
N THR A 172 16.16 -1.90 23.17
CA THR A 172 14.72 -1.89 22.89
C THR A 172 14.49 -1.83 21.37
N ILE A 173 14.37 -3.00 20.75
CA ILE A 173 13.90 -3.11 19.36
C ILE A 173 12.42 -2.72 19.37
N THR A 174 12.13 -1.48 19.03
CA THR A 174 10.75 -1.01 18.87
C THR A 174 10.22 -1.53 17.55
N TYR A 175 9.66 -2.73 17.58
CA TYR A 175 9.01 -3.34 16.43
C TYR A 175 7.64 -2.69 16.22
N ALA A 176 7.50 -1.92 15.12
CA ALA A 176 6.21 -1.41 14.70
C ALA A 176 5.47 -2.49 13.88
N PRO A 177 4.43 -3.16 14.41
CA PRO A 177 3.75 -4.25 13.70
C PRO A 177 3.05 -3.77 12.42
N THR A 178 2.65 -2.50 12.36
CA THR A 178 2.07 -1.85 11.17
C THR A 178 3.07 -1.75 10.01
N TYR A 179 4.37 -1.73 10.29
CA TYR A 179 5.40 -1.68 9.25
C TYR A 179 5.45 -2.99 8.44
N GLN A 180 5.27 -4.14 9.08
CA GLN A 180 5.24 -5.41 8.34
C GLN A 180 3.99 -5.56 7.48
N GLN A 181 2.82 -5.16 8.01
CA GLN A 181 1.57 -5.22 7.26
C GLN A 181 1.61 -4.28 6.05
N SER A 182 2.05 -3.03 6.24
CA SER A 182 2.20 -2.08 5.14
C SER A 182 3.25 -2.51 4.13
N HIS A 183 4.39 -3.09 4.56
CA HIS A 183 5.39 -3.63 3.66
C HIS A 183 4.90 -4.86 2.88
N ALA A 184 4.12 -5.75 3.50
CA ALA A 184 3.49 -6.88 2.81
C ALA A 184 2.45 -6.40 1.78
N LEU A 185 1.63 -5.41 2.13
CA LEU A 185 0.67 -4.78 1.21
C LEU A 185 1.36 -4.04 0.06
N ALA A 186 2.45 -3.32 0.33
CA ALA A 186 3.25 -2.67 -0.70
C ALA A 186 3.85 -3.68 -1.68
N LYS A 187 4.36 -4.82 -1.16
CA LYS A 187 4.81 -5.93 -2.02
C LYS A 187 3.69 -6.54 -2.84
N ALA A 188 2.52 -6.75 -2.24
CA ALA A 188 1.35 -7.26 -2.96
C ALA A 188 0.91 -6.31 -4.09
N ALA A 189 0.94 -4.99 -3.86
CA ALA A 189 0.65 -3.99 -4.87
C ALA A 189 1.70 -3.93 -5.99
N ASP A 190 2.98 -4.15 -5.69
CA ASP A 190 4.03 -4.27 -6.72
C ASP A 190 3.82 -5.51 -7.59
N PHE A 191 3.48 -6.65 -6.98
CA PHE A 191 3.11 -7.85 -7.74
C PHE A 191 1.86 -7.62 -8.60
N ASP A 192 0.84 -6.95 -8.08
CA ASP A 192 -0.38 -6.61 -8.82
C ASP A 192 -0.07 -5.67 -10.00
N CYS A 193 0.77 -4.65 -9.80
CA CYS A 193 1.22 -3.76 -10.88
C CYS A 193 1.98 -4.56 -11.96
N ARG A 194 2.89 -5.44 -11.56
CA ARG A 194 3.63 -6.30 -12.49
C ARG A 194 2.71 -7.28 -13.21
N LEU A 195 1.71 -7.84 -12.53
CA LEU A 195 0.68 -8.69 -13.13
C LEU A 195 -0.16 -7.90 -14.14
N ALA A 196 -0.66 -6.72 -13.77
CA ALA A 196 -1.42 -5.85 -14.68
C ALA A 196 -0.59 -5.43 -15.91
N LEU A 197 0.72 -5.23 -15.77
CA LEU A 197 1.61 -5.01 -16.91
C LEU A 197 1.71 -6.25 -17.80
N LEU A 198 1.84 -7.44 -17.22
CA LEU A 198 1.86 -8.70 -17.97
C LEU A 198 0.51 -8.95 -18.66
N GLU A 199 -0.61 -8.72 -17.97
CA GLU A 199 -1.96 -8.86 -18.53
C GLU A 199 -2.19 -7.87 -19.67
N ARG A 200 -1.72 -6.62 -19.53
CA ARG A 200 -1.75 -5.62 -20.60
C ARG A 200 -0.91 -6.05 -21.81
N VAL A 201 0.29 -6.58 -21.58
CA VAL A 201 1.17 -7.07 -22.67
C VAL A 201 0.56 -8.30 -23.34
N LEU A 202 -0.08 -9.17 -22.57
CA LEU A 202 -0.79 -10.36 -23.07
C LEU A 202 -2.17 -10.03 -23.66
N GLY A 203 -2.64 -8.79 -23.52
CA GLY A 203 -3.93 -8.35 -24.04
C GLY A 203 -5.16 -8.97 -23.35
N LEU A 204 -4.99 -9.56 -22.16
CA LEU A 204 -6.04 -10.27 -21.43
C LEU A 204 -7.14 -9.33 -20.87
N ASN A 205 -6.93 -8.01 -21.00
CA ASN A 205 -7.76 -6.96 -20.43
C ASN A 205 -8.99 -6.63 -21.29
N SER A 206 -9.14 -7.25 -22.47
CA SER A 206 -10.36 -7.12 -23.25
C SER A 206 -11.39 -8.10 -22.70
N THR A 207 -12.50 -7.56 -22.19
CA THR A 207 -13.75 -8.27 -21.85
C THR A 207 -14.40 -8.88 -23.10
N ILE A 208 -13.68 -9.71 -23.83
CA ILE A 208 -14.14 -10.42 -25.01
C ILE A 208 -14.19 -11.89 -24.62
N ASP A 209 -15.39 -12.31 -24.23
CA ASP A 209 -15.88 -13.69 -24.18
C ASP A 209 -14.84 -14.74 -23.78
N ALA A 210 -14.80 -15.00 -22.47
CA ALA A 210 -13.99 -16.01 -21.79
C ALA A 210 -14.15 -17.46 -22.30
N ALA A 211 -14.97 -17.69 -23.34
CA ALA A 211 -15.23 -19.00 -23.92
C ALA A 211 -14.36 -19.31 -25.17
N ASP A 212 -13.98 -18.32 -25.98
CA ASP A 212 -13.44 -18.58 -27.34
C ASP A 212 -11.97 -18.15 -27.57
N ASN A 213 -11.34 -17.40 -26.65
CA ASN A 213 -10.04 -16.76 -26.91
C ASN A 213 -8.86 -17.23 -26.05
N THR A 214 -8.98 -18.28 -25.23
CA THR A 214 -7.81 -18.87 -24.55
C THR A 214 -7.04 -19.82 -25.48
N LYS A 215 -6.63 -19.33 -26.66
CA LYS A 215 -5.67 -20.08 -27.48
C LYS A 215 -4.32 -19.98 -26.80
N PRO A 216 -3.67 -21.10 -26.47
CA PRO A 216 -2.37 -21.06 -25.80
C PRO A 216 -1.36 -20.30 -26.68
N ILE A 217 -0.79 -19.23 -26.13
CA ILE A 217 0.07 -18.30 -26.90
C ILE A 217 1.30 -19.01 -27.45
N ILE A 218 1.89 -19.92 -26.67
CA ILE A 218 3.11 -20.64 -27.02
C ILE A 218 2.95 -21.47 -28.31
N PRO A 219 1.97 -22.37 -28.47
CA PRO A 219 1.79 -23.10 -29.72
C PRO A 219 1.38 -22.20 -30.89
N THR A 220 0.65 -21.10 -30.66
CA THR A 220 0.39 -20.14 -31.76
C THR A 220 1.68 -19.44 -32.23
N LEU A 221 2.57 -19.10 -31.30
CA LEU A 221 3.89 -18.53 -31.62
C LEU A 221 4.78 -19.55 -32.33
N ASP A 222 4.77 -20.82 -31.91
CA ASP A 222 5.52 -21.89 -32.58
C ASP A 222 4.99 -22.13 -34.01
N ILE A 223 3.67 -22.13 -34.21
CA ILE A 223 3.07 -22.23 -35.55
C ILE A 223 3.48 -21.03 -36.41
N LEU A 224 3.38 -19.81 -35.89
CA LEU A 224 3.82 -18.60 -36.62
C LEU A 224 5.32 -18.61 -36.89
N GLN A 225 6.14 -19.05 -35.94
CA GLN A 225 7.58 -19.19 -36.10
C GLN A 225 7.90 -20.21 -37.20
N ARG A 226 7.20 -21.36 -37.25
CA ARG A 226 7.35 -22.34 -38.33
C ARG A 226 6.91 -21.76 -39.67
N GLN A 227 5.84 -20.98 -39.72
CA GLN A 227 5.38 -20.31 -40.95
C GLN A 227 6.38 -19.26 -41.43
N VAL A 228 6.94 -18.45 -40.53
CA VAL A 228 7.99 -17.48 -40.84
C VAL A 228 9.25 -18.20 -41.29
N PHE A 229 9.66 -19.26 -40.61
CA PHE A 229 10.81 -20.09 -40.99
C PHE A 229 10.64 -20.69 -42.39
N LEU A 230 9.43 -21.18 -42.72
CA LEU A 230 9.12 -21.63 -44.07
C LEU A 230 9.24 -20.48 -45.09
N LEU A 231 8.76 -19.27 -44.79
CA LEU A 231 8.88 -18.13 -45.69
C LEU A 231 10.33 -17.62 -45.85
N THR A 232 11.16 -17.73 -44.80
CA THR A 232 12.53 -17.20 -44.81
C THR A 232 13.57 -18.19 -45.32
N GLU A 233 13.40 -19.48 -45.04
CA GLU A 233 14.39 -20.51 -45.38
C GLU A 233 14.02 -21.31 -46.64
N SER A 234 12.73 -21.42 -46.98
CA SER A 234 12.30 -22.15 -48.18
C SER A 234 12.22 -21.22 -49.39
N THR A 235 13.18 -21.38 -50.31
CA THR A 235 13.04 -20.84 -51.68
C THR A 235 11.83 -21.50 -52.34
N PRO A 236 11.06 -20.82 -53.22
CA PRO A 236 9.86 -21.39 -53.86
C PRO A 236 10.13 -22.71 -54.60
N SER A 237 11.35 -22.90 -55.10
CA SER A 237 11.83 -24.16 -55.70
C SER A 237 11.91 -25.33 -54.72
N SER A 238 12.25 -25.07 -53.46
CA SER A 238 12.35 -26.11 -52.42
C SER A 238 10.96 -26.60 -51.99
N LEU A 239 9.97 -25.70 -51.86
CA LEU A 239 8.57 -26.06 -51.57
C LEU A 239 7.95 -26.92 -52.67
N ASP A 240 8.18 -26.59 -53.94
CA ASP A 240 7.71 -27.42 -55.05
C ASP A 240 8.36 -28.81 -55.05
N SER A 241 9.65 -28.90 -54.71
CA SER A 241 10.35 -30.19 -54.61
C SER A 241 9.83 -31.04 -53.43
N ILE A 242 9.54 -30.41 -52.29
CA ILE A 242 8.98 -31.07 -51.10
C ILE A 242 7.54 -31.49 -51.39
N SER A 243 6.72 -30.65 -52.01
CA SER A 243 5.35 -31.00 -52.40
C SER A 243 5.32 -32.21 -53.35
N ARG A 244 6.24 -32.27 -54.32
CA ARG A 244 6.40 -33.44 -55.19
C ARG A 244 6.81 -34.68 -54.41
N ARG A 245 7.78 -34.58 -53.49
CA ARG A 245 8.20 -35.70 -52.63
C ARG A 245 7.10 -36.17 -51.67
N VAL A 246 6.31 -35.24 -51.14
CA VAL A 246 5.15 -35.59 -50.30
C VAL A 246 4.12 -36.33 -51.13
N ARG A 247 3.81 -35.89 -52.36
CA ARG A 247 2.89 -36.63 -53.26
C ARG A 247 3.41 -38.02 -53.61
N THR A 248 4.71 -38.18 -53.84
CA THR A 248 5.27 -39.51 -54.09
C THR A 248 5.22 -40.37 -52.83
N LEU A 249 5.52 -39.83 -51.65
CA LEU A 249 5.43 -40.56 -50.39
C LEU A 249 3.99 -40.92 -50.01
N THR A 250 3.00 -40.06 -50.29
CA THR A 250 1.59 -40.40 -50.09
C THR A 250 1.17 -41.52 -51.03
N GLN A 251 1.61 -41.48 -52.29
CA GLN A 251 1.33 -42.55 -53.25
C GLN A 251 2.03 -43.87 -52.85
N GLU A 252 3.25 -43.81 -52.34
CA GLU A 252 3.97 -44.97 -51.82
C GLU A 252 3.31 -45.53 -50.55
N ALA A 253 2.80 -44.66 -49.66
CA ALA A 253 2.06 -45.05 -48.47
C ALA A 253 0.71 -45.71 -48.82
N GLU A 254 -0.05 -45.14 -49.76
CA GLU A 254 -1.29 -45.73 -50.27
C GLU A 254 -1.03 -47.11 -50.89
N ARG A 255 0.04 -47.24 -51.68
CA ARG A 255 0.45 -48.52 -52.26
C ARG A 255 0.86 -49.54 -51.19
N LEU A 256 1.51 -49.10 -50.12
CA LEU A 256 1.87 -49.95 -48.99
C LEU A 256 0.63 -50.36 -48.19
N GLU A 257 -0.34 -49.47 -48.00
CA GLU A 257 -1.62 -49.76 -47.36
C GLU A 257 -2.45 -50.76 -48.18
N GLU A 258 -2.53 -50.59 -49.50
CA GLU A 258 -3.14 -51.57 -50.41
C GLU A 258 -2.45 -52.93 -50.31
N SER A 259 -1.10 -52.96 -50.29
CA SER A 259 -0.35 -54.21 -50.14
C SER A 259 -0.62 -54.88 -48.79
N ARG A 260 -0.73 -54.10 -47.71
CA ARG A 260 -1.03 -54.59 -46.36
C ARG A 260 -2.47 -55.08 -46.24
N LYS A 261 -3.42 -54.40 -46.88
CA LYS A 261 -4.84 -54.82 -46.96
C LYS A 261 -4.98 -56.10 -47.75
N ASN A 262 -4.25 -56.25 -48.86
CA ASN A 262 -4.24 -57.48 -49.66
C ASN A 262 -3.57 -58.63 -48.90
N ALA A 263 -2.49 -58.38 -48.15
CA ALA A 263 -1.85 -59.38 -47.29
C ALA A 263 -2.77 -59.82 -46.14
N LYS A 264 -3.48 -58.88 -45.50
CA LYS A 264 -4.50 -59.19 -44.48
C LYS A 264 -5.68 -59.97 -45.06
N ALA A 265 -6.20 -59.58 -46.22
CA ALA A 265 -7.27 -60.31 -46.89
C ALA A 265 -6.85 -61.73 -47.29
N ALA A 266 -5.58 -61.93 -47.66
CA ALA A 266 -5.01 -63.25 -47.92
C ALA A 266 -4.87 -64.08 -46.62
N GLN A 267 -4.47 -63.46 -45.51
CA GLN A 267 -4.43 -64.11 -44.20
C GLN A 267 -5.83 -64.46 -43.68
N ASP A 268 -6.82 -63.58 -43.84
CA ASP A 268 -8.21 -63.85 -43.46
C ASP A 268 -8.84 -64.95 -44.33
N ALA A 269 -8.52 -64.99 -45.62
CA ALA A 269 -8.92 -66.09 -46.49
C ALA A 269 -8.26 -67.42 -46.08
N LEU A 270 -7.01 -67.39 -45.61
CA LEU A 270 -6.31 -68.56 -45.07
C LEU A 270 -6.89 -69.02 -43.73
N ARG A 271 -7.28 -68.08 -42.86
CA ARG A 271 -7.98 -68.32 -41.58
C ARG A 271 -9.36 -68.94 -41.83
N SER A 272 -10.09 -68.47 -42.86
CA SER A 272 -11.38 -69.04 -43.29
C SER A 272 -11.24 -70.40 -43.99
N ALA A 273 -10.08 -70.73 -44.55
CA ALA A 273 -9.77 -72.02 -45.16
C ALA A 273 -9.29 -73.07 -44.14
N GLY A 274 -9.32 -72.76 -42.83
CA GLY A 274 -8.94 -73.67 -41.75
C GLY A 274 -7.44 -73.73 -41.48
N GLY A 275 -6.67 -72.74 -41.95
CA GLY A 275 -5.26 -72.59 -41.57
C GLY A 275 -5.15 -72.03 -40.16
N GLU A 276 -4.55 -72.81 -39.25
CA GLU A 276 -4.25 -72.40 -37.89
C GLU A 276 -3.12 -71.37 -37.91
N VAL A 277 -3.48 -70.10 -37.74
CA VAL A 277 -2.54 -69.01 -37.45
C VAL A 277 -2.52 -68.86 -35.93
N SER A 278 -1.31 -68.91 -35.37
CA SER A 278 -1.01 -68.81 -33.94
C SER A 278 -1.82 -67.70 -33.25
N GLY A 279 -2.35 -67.98 -32.05
CA GLY A 279 -3.16 -67.05 -31.23
C GLY A 279 -2.45 -65.77 -30.75
N GLU A 280 -1.32 -65.40 -31.35
CA GLU A 280 -0.58 -64.16 -31.07
C GLU A 280 -1.36 -62.93 -31.57
N ASP A 281 -2.08 -63.04 -32.71
CA ASP A 281 -2.83 -61.92 -33.29
C ASP A 281 -4.06 -61.47 -32.45
N ASP A 282 -4.71 -62.41 -31.74
CA ASP A 282 -5.88 -62.10 -30.90
C ASP A 282 -5.46 -61.45 -29.56
N GLU A 283 -4.34 -61.90 -28.95
CA GLU A 283 -3.75 -61.27 -27.76
C GLU A 283 -3.20 -59.87 -28.09
N ASP A 284 -2.57 -59.70 -29.25
CA ASP A 284 -2.10 -58.40 -29.74
C ASP A 284 -3.27 -57.45 -30.02
N SER A 285 -4.38 -57.95 -30.60
CA SER A 285 -5.59 -57.15 -30.82
C SER A 285 -6.20 -56.63 -29.51
N GLU A 286 -6.31 -57.47 -28.48
CA GLU A 286 -6.78 -57.05 -27.17
C GLU A 286 -5.83 -56.06 -26.49
N GLN A 287 -4.51 -56.27 -26.58
CA GLN A 287 -3.51 -55.34 -26.06
C GLN A 287 -3.56 -54.00 -26.79
N ILE A 288 -3.71 -54.00 -28.11
CA ILE A 288 -3.89 -52.80 -28.93
C ILE A 288 -5.18 -52.06 -28.54
N SER A 289 -6.27 -52.78 -28.23
CA SER A 289 -7.52 -52.15 -27.77
C SER A 289 -7.36 -51.46 -26.40
N LYS A 290 -6.63 -52.09 -25.47
CA LYS A 290 -6.31 -51.52 -24.14
C LYS A 290 -5.37 -50.33 -24.26
N ILE A 291 -4.36 -50.43 -25.14
CA ILE A 291 -3.44 -49.33 -25.45
C ILE A 291 -4.22 -48.16 -26.07
N ASN A 292 -5.11 -48.41 -27.03
CA ASN A 292 -5.95 -47.37 -27.61
C ASN A 292 -6.89 -46.73 -26.58
N ALA A 293 -7.42 -47.50 -25.63
CA ALA A 293 -8.20 -46.95 -24.51
C ALA A 293 -7.34 -46.06 -23.59
N LEU A 294 -6.09 -46.44 -23.30
CA LEU A 294 -5.14 -45.62 -22.53
C LEU A 294 -4.68 -44.37 -23.28
N TYR A 295 -4.43 -44.48 -24.58
CA TYR A 295 -4.16 -43.31 -25.44
C TYR A 295 -5.38 -42.40 -25.56
N GLY A 296 -6.60 -42.93 -25.39
CA GLY A 296 -7.81 -42.14 -25.30
C GLY A 296 -7.95 -41.36 -23.98
N THR A 297 -7.42 -41.89 -22.88
CA THR A 297 -7.45 -41.22 -21.56
C THR A 297 -6.22 -40.35 -21.29
N LEU A 298 -5.13 -40.53 -22.04
CA LEU A 298 -3.91 -39.74 -21.88
C LEU A 298 -4.13 -38.22 -22.10
N PRO A 299 -4.89 -37.76 -23.13
CA PRO A 299 -5.15 -36.34 -23.32
C PRO A 299 -5.92 -35.70 -22.15
N THR A 300 -6.80 -36.45 -21.48
CA THR A 300 -7.53 -35.91 -20.33
C THR A 300 -6.62 -35.78 -19.12
N ILE A 301 -5.71 -36.73 -18.91
CA ILE A 301 -4.69 -36.67 -17.86
C ILE A 301 -3.67 -35.57 -18.14
N GLU A 302 -3.19 -35.43 -19.38
CA GLU A 302 -2.24 -34.38 -19.77
C GLU A 302 -2.83 -32.98 -19.58
N ASN A 303 -4.13 -32.80 -19.83
CA ASN A 303 -4.82 -31.53 -19.58
C ASN A 303 -5.05 -31.25 -18.08
N LEU A 304 -5.24 -32.28 -17.26
CA LEU A 304 -5.51 -32.13 -15.82
C LEU A 304 -4.25 -32.08 -14.94
N ALA A 305 -3.16 -32.71 -15.38
CA ALA A 305 -1.86 -32.73 -14.70
C ALA A 305 -1.31 -31.33 -14.34
N PRO A 306 -1.32 -30.31 -15.23
CA PRO A 306 -0.80 -28.99 -14.90
C PRO A 306 -1.70 -28.21 -13.93
N LEU A 307 -2.98 -28.59 -13.78
CA LEU A 307 -3.92 -27.91 -12.86
C LEU A 307 -3.79 -28.42 -11.43
N LEU A 308 -3.33 -29.66 -11.23
CA LEU A 308 -3.26 -30.32 -9.93
C LEU A 308 -2.36 -29.57 -8.91
N PRO A 309 -1.15 -29.10 -9.25
CA PRO A 309 -0.32 -28.33 -8.31
C PRO A 309 -1.01 -27.07 -7.81
N SER A 310 -1.65 -26.31 -8.70
CA SER A 310 -2.36 -25.07 -8.33
C SER A 310 -3.56 -25.33 -7.43
N LEU A 311 -4.31 -26.41 -7.68
CA LEU A 311 -5.43 -26.83 -6.84
C LEU A 311 -4.95 -27.31 -5.47
N LEU A 312 -3.81 -28.00 -5.41
CA LEU A 312 -3.21 -28.45 -4.15
C LEU A 312 -2.72 -27.27 -3.31
N ASP A 313 -2.08 -26.27 -3.93
CA ASP A 313 -1.68 -25.03 -3.25
C ASP A 313 -2.88 -24.26 -2.73
N ARG A 314 -3.95 -24.14 -3.54
CA ARG A 314 -5.21 -23.52 -3.12
C ARG A 314 -5.85 -24.30 -1.96
N LEU A 315 -5.92 -25.62 -2.04
CA LEU A 315 -6.44 -26.47 -0.95
C LEU A 315 -5.58 -26.38 0.31
N ARG A 316 -4.26 -26.22 0.19
CA ARG A 316 -3.36 -26.02 1.34
C ARG A 316 -3.61 -24.67 2.01
N SER A 317 -3.79 -23.59 1.24
CA SER A 317 -4.19 -22.29 1.77
C SER A 317 -5.58 -22.35 2.41
N LEU A 318 -6.52 -23.05 1.78
CA LEU A 318 -7.88 -23.21 2.28
C LEU A 318 -7.91 -24.08 3.54
N ARG A 319 -7.04 -25.08 3.66
CA ARG A 319 -6.88 -25.89 4.87
C ARG A 319 -6.45 -25.05 6.06
N ALA A 320 -5.54 -24.09 5.86
CA ALA A 320 -5.15 -23.16 6.93
C ALA A 320 -6.36 -22.34 7.38
N ILE A 321 -7.14 -21.79 6.43
CA ILE A 321 -8.36 -21.02 6.72
C ILE A 321 -9.42 -21.90 7.42
N HIS A 322 -9.61 -23.16 7.02
CA HIS A 322 -10.55 -24.06 7.69
C HIS A 322 -10.11 -24.41 9.11
N ALA A 323 -8.80 -24.60 9.34
CA ALA A 323 -8.28 -24.83 10.69
C ALA A 323 -8.49 -23.59 11.57
N ASP A 324 -8.20 -22.40 11.04
CA ASP A 324 -8.42 -21.14 11.74
C ASP A 324 -9.91 -20.91 12.03
N ALA A 325 -10.80 -21.21 11.08
CA ALA A 325 -12.24 -21.12 11.28
C ALA A 325 -12.75 -22.07 12.37
N ALA A 326 -12.23 -23.30 12.41
CA ALA A 326 -12.56 -24.27 13.46
C ALA A 326 -12.11 -23.75 14.84
N THR A 327 -10.87 -23.27 14.97
CA THR A 327 -10.37 -22.71 16.25
C THR A 327 -11.11 -21.43 16.64
N ALA A 328 -11.50 -20.58 15.69
CA ALA A 328 -12.31 -19.40 15.94
C ALA A 328 -13.70 -19.76 16.46
N SER A 329 -14.34 -20.81 15.92
CA SER A 329 -15.64 -21.29 16.40
C SER A 329 -15.56 -21.83 17.83
N GLU A 330 -14.50 -22.59 18.17
CA GLU A 330 -14.26 -23.08 19.53
C GLU A 330 -13.98 -21.93 20.51
N ASN A 331 -13.19 -20.94 20.09
CA ASN A 331 -12.93 -19.74 20.88
C ASN A 331 -14.20 -18.92 21.11
N LEU A 332 -15.07 -18.79 20.11
CA LEU A 332 -16.37 -18.11 20.24
C LEU A 332 -17.25 -18.83 21.25
N GLU A 333 -17.35 -20.16 21.16
CA GLU A 333 -18.13 -20.96 22.12
C GLU A 333 -17.56 -20.83 23.54
N ARG A 334 -16.23 -20.79 23.69
CA ARG A 334 -15.57 -20.54 24.98
C ARG A 334 -15.87 -19.15 25.53
N VAL A 335 -15.90 -18.13 24.68
CA VAL A 335 -16.25 -16.75 25.06
C VAL A 335 -17.72 -16.66 25.45
N GLU A 336 -18.62 -17.31 24.70
CA GLU A 336 -20.05 -17.36 25.00
C GLU A 336 -20.33 -18.02 26.36
N ARG A 337 -19.69 -19.17 26.64
CA ARG A 337 -19.78 -19.83 27.94
C ARG A 337 -19.31 -18.91 29.08
N LYS A 338 -18.17 -18.24 28.91
CA LYS A 338 -17.67 -17.26 29.89
C LYS A 338 -18.63 -16.08 30.06
N GLN A 339 -19.25 -15.60 28.98
CA GLN A 339 -20.23 -14.52 29.05
C GLN A 339 -21.49 -14.95 29.80
N ALA A 340 -21.97 -16.18 29.58
CA ALA A 340 -23.08 -16.75 30.32
C ALA A 340 -22.76 -16.90 31.81
N ASP A 341 -21.55 -17.38 32.14
CA ASP A 341 -21.07 -17.48 33.52
C ASP A 341 -20.97 -16.11 34.20
N MET A 342 -20.35 -15.13 33.54
CA MET A 342 -20.29 -13.74 34.04
C MET A 342 -21.69 -13.14 34.22
N ALA A 343 -22.63 -13.40 33.31
CA ALA A 343 -24.00 -12.92 33.46
C ALA A 343 -24.70 -13.55 34.68
N ASN A 344 -24.45 -14.84 34.94
CA ASN A 344 -24.95 -15.53 36.13
C ASN A 344 -24.29 -15.01 37.41
N GLU A 345 -22.99 -14.77 37.39
CA GLU A 345 -22.28 -14.13 38.50
C GLU A 345 -22.84 -12.73 38.78
N ILE A 346 -23.03 -11.89 37.75
CA ILE A 346 -23.61 -10.55 37.91
C ILE A 346 -25.02 -10.62 38.53
N LYS A 347 -25.84 -11.61 38.15
CA LYS A 347 -27.14 -11.85 38.80
C LYS A 347 -26.98 -12.17 40.29
N LYS A 348 -26.07 -13.09 40.63
CA LYS A 348 -25.74 -13.41 42.04
C LYS A 348 -25.22 -12.20 42.80
N TRP A 349 -24.39 -11.35 42.19
CA TRP A 349 -23.91 -10.10 42.77
C TRP A 349 -25.05 -9.12 43.02
N ARG A 350 -26.01 -8.99 42.09
CA ARG A 350 -27.21 -8.16 42.29
C ARG A 350 -28.11 -8.67 43.41
N GLU A 351 -28.34 -9.98 43.47
CA GLU A 351 -29.11 -10.59 44.55
C GLU A 351 -28.40 -10.44 45.90
N GLY A 352 -27.07 -10.62 45.93
CA GLY A 352 -26.25 -10.38 47.10
C GLY A 352 -26.31 -8.92 47.57
N LEU A 353 -26.21 -7.97 46.62
CA LEU A 353 -26.32 -6.55 46.92
C LEU A 353 -27.72 -6.18 47.44
N GLY A 354 -28.78 -6.72 46.86
CA GLY A 354 -30.14 -6.51 47.35
C GLY A 354 -30.36 -7.06 48.76
N LYS A 355 -29.75 -8.20 49.10
CA LYS A 355 -29.74 -8.72 50.49
C LYS A 355 -28.97 -7.81 51.43
N VAL A 356 -27.82 -7.27 51.00
CA VAL A 356 -27.04 -6.32 51.79
C VAL A 356 -27.80 -5.01 52.00
N GLU A 357 -28.49 -4.51 50.97
CA GLU A 357 -29.34 -3.31 51.05
C GLU A 357 -30.49 -3.52 52.03
N GLU A 358 -31.17 -4.68 51.98
CA GLU A 358 -32.23 -5.02 52.92
C GLU A 358 -31.70 -5.13 54.36
N VAL A 359 -30.56 -5.79 54.57
CA VAL A 359 -29.90 -5.87 55.88
C VAL A 359 -29.47 -4.49 56.36
N MET A 360 -28.99 -3.62 55.48
CA MET A 360 -28.61 -2.25 55.81
C MET A 360 -29.83 -1.41 56.22
N LYS A 361 -30.95 -1.57 55.53
CA LYS A 361 -32.21 -0.90 55.87
C LYS A 361 -32.78 -1.38 57.20
N GLN A 362 -32.81 -2.69 57.44
CA GLN A 362 -33.20 -3.26 58.73
C GLN A 362 -32.24 -2.81 59.85
N GLY A 363 -30.94 -2.73 59.55
CA GLY A 363 -29.93 -2.17 60.44
C GLY A 363 -30.19 -0.70 60.78
N GLU A 364 -30.51 0.12 59.78
CA GLU A 364 -30.87 1.54 59.95
C GLU A 364 -32.15 1.70 60.79
N GLU A 365 -33.18 0.88 60.57
CA GLU A 365 -34.40 0.87 61.37
C GLU A 365 -34.14 0.45 62.82
N MET A 366 -33.33 -0.60 63.03
CA MET A 366 -32.93 -1.04 64.38
C MET A 366 -32.06 0.02 65.08
N ILE A 367 -31.11 0.63 64.37
CA ILE A 367 -30.27 1.71 64.92
C ILE A 367 -31.12 2.94 65.23
N GLY A 368 -32.05 3.33 64.35
CA GLY A 368 -32.99 4.42 64.58
C GLY A 368 -33.94 4.16 65.75
N GLY A 369 -34.40 2.92 65.90
CA GLY A 369 -35.16 2.45 67.06
C GLY A 369 -34.34 2.53 68.35
N ASN A 370 -33.12 1.99 68.34
CA ASN A 370 -32.20 2.06 69.47
C ASN A 370 -31.84 3.51 69.84
N MET A 371 -31.61 4.37 68.85
CA MET A 371 -31.33 5.80 69.04
C MET A 371 -32.49 6.50 69.75
N LYS A 372 -33.75 6.21 69.37
CA LYS A 372 -34.93 6.76 70.07
C LYS A 372 -35.04 6.27 71.50
N VAL A 373 -34.70 5.00 71.76
CA VAL A 373 -34.68 4.45 73.12
C VAL A 373 -33.60 5.14 73.96
N VAL A 374 -32.40 5.31 73.40
CA VAL A 374 -31.31 6.04 74.06
C VAL A 374 -31.67 7.51 74.26
N GLU A 375 -32.31 8.17 73.29
CA GLU A 375 -32.82 9.54 73.43
C GLU A 375 -33.86 9.64 74.54
N GLY A 376 -34.77 8.65 74.65
CA GLY A 376 -35.70 8.53 75.76
C GLY A 376 -35.00 8.39 77.11
N TRP A 377 -33.98 7.52 77.21
CA TRP A 377 -33.18 7.38 78.42
C TRP A 377 -32.41 8.66 78.77
N VAL A 378 -31.89 9.39 77.78
CA VAL A 378 -31.20 10.67 77.99
C VAL A 378 -32.20 11.72 78.47
N LYS A 379 -33.38 11.83 77.86
CA LYS A 379 -34.45 12.76 78.31
C LYS A 379 -34.92 12.45 79.73
N ASP A 380 -35.13 11.17 80.05
CA ASP A 380 -35.47 10.75 81.42
C ASP A 380 -34.37 11.14 82.42
N LEU A 381 -33.11 11.07 81.99
CA LEU A 381 -31.95 11.45 82.80
C LEU A 381 -31.84 12.97 82.94
N GLU A 382 -32.11 13.74 81.88
CA GLU A 382 -32.22 15.20 81.89
C GLU A 382 -33.35 15.68 82.81
N GLU A 383 -34.54 15.06 82.72
CA GLU A 383 -35.66 15.38 83.61
C GLU A 383 -35.31 15.11 85.08
N LYS A 384 -34.68 13.97 85.37
CA LYS A 384 -34.21 13.66 86.73
C LYS A 384 -33.16 14.66 87.20
N MET A 385 -32.26 15.11 86.32
CA MET A 385 -31.24 16.10 86.65
C MET A 385 -31.86 17.49 86.87
N SER A 386 -32.92 17.86 86.16
CA SER A 386 -33.64 19.13 86.35
C SER A 386 -34.49 19.19 87.63
N LYS A 387 -34.81 18.02 88.21
CA LYS A 387 -35.57 17.88 89.48
C LYS A 387 -34.67 17.87 90.72
N LEU A 388 -33.35 17.83 90.52
CA LEU A 388 -32.31 18.02 91.54
C LEU A 388 -31.85 19.48 91.53
#